data_AF-A0AAU3D3F6-F1
#
_entry.id   AF-A0AAU3D3F6-F1
#
_cell.length_a   1.000
_cell.length_b   1.000
_cell.length_c   1.000
_cell.angle_alpha   90.00
_cell.angle_beta   90.00
_cell.angle_gamma   90.00
#
_symmetry.space_group_name_H-M   'P 1'
#
loop_
_entity.id
_entity.type
_entity.pdbx_description
1 polymer ?
#
loop_
_entity_poly.entity_id
_entity_poly.type
_entity_poly.pdbx_seq_one_letter_code
_entity_poly.pdbx_strand_id
1 'polypeptide(L)'
;MSTRVGTAPPAASSVLTTEGTAEAARRLRVLREESGAAATAGLIKPYRVALYVLVEPGRDPADRFALAQVRAVRSGCEVVYRLCDSTGMTDPFTRPSLARAYTAVRRGEIQGIVAASRTDISTSNCHYEQELRRLRTLDGFLFLALDETRA
;
A
#
# COMPACT_ATOMS: atom_id res chain seq x y z
N MET A 1 -37.57 -41.33 -27.78
CA MET A 1 -36.74 -41.08 -26.57
C MET A 1 -35.41 -40.48 -27.04
N SER A 2 -35.25 -39.16 -26.96
CA SER A 2 -34.05 -38.43 -27.39
C SER A 2 -33.33 -37.87 -26.17
N THR A 3 -32.11 -38.32 -25.93
CA THR A 3 -31.22 -37.78 -24.89
C THR A 3 -30.26 -36.78 -25.53
N ARG A 4 -30.39 -35.50 -25.16
CA ARG A 4 -29.41 -34.44 -25.49
C ARG A 4 -28.23 -34.55 -24.52
N VAL A 5 -27.04 -34.80 -25.04
CA VAL A 5 -25.78 -34.64 -24.29
C VAL A 5 -25.36 -33.18 -24.39
N GLY A 6 -25.46 -32.45 -23.28
CA GLY A 6 -24.95 -31.08 -23.16
C GLY A 6 -23.48 -31.12 -22.74
N THR A 7 -22.60 -30.69 -23.64
CA THR A 7 -21.19 -30.46 -23.35
C THR A 7 -21.05 -29.11 -22.65
N ALA A 8 -20.69 -29.10 -21.37
CA ALA A 8 -20.29 -27.89 -20.67
C ALA A 8 -18.81 -27.58 -20.99
N PRO A 9 -18.44 -26.34 -21.35
CA PRO A 9 -17.04 -25.96 -21.53
C PRO A 9 -16.33 -25.83 -20.16
N PRO A 10 -15.06 -26.24 -20.04
CA PRO A 10 -14.29 -26.06 -18.81
C PRO A 10 -13.99 -24.58 -18.58
N ALA A 11 -14.19 -24.16 -17.32
CA ALA A 11 -13.79 -22.86 -16.81
C ALA A 11 -12.28 -22.65 -17.03
N ALA A 12 -11.93 -21.59 -17.77
CA ALA A 12 -10.56 -21.11 -17.85
C ALA A 12 -10.16 -20.52 -16.50
N SER A 13 -9.63 -21.36 -15.61
CA SER A 13 -8.90 -20.93 -14.42
C SER A 13 -7.71 -20.09 -14.86
N SER A 14 -7.78 -18.79 -14.56
CA SER A 14 -6.68 -17.84 -14.75
C SER A 14 -5.54 -18.20 -13.82
N VAL A 15 -4.61 -19.02 -14.32
CA VAL A 15 -3.29 -19.20 -13.73
C VAL A 15 -2.53 -17.89 -13.98
N LEU A 16 -2.59 -16.96 -13.03
CA LEU A 16 -1.66 -15.85 -12.96
C LEU A 16 -0.26 -16.46 -12.79
N THR A 17 0.54 -16.45 -13.85
CA THR A 17 1.90 -16.96 -13.83
C THR A 17 2.74 -16.14 -12.84
N THR A 18 3.65 -16.80 -12.13
CA THR A 18 4.60 -16.17 -11.20
C THR A 18 5.42 -15.07 -11.86
N GLU A 19 5.69 -15.18 -13.16
CA GLU A 19 6.38 -14.16 -13.94
C GLU A 19 5.53 -12.88 -14.09
N GLY A 20 4.22 -13.02 -14.31
CA GLY A 20 3.29 -11.89 -14.39
C GLY A 20 3.13 -11.15 -13.06
N THR A 21 3.22 -11.85 -11.93
CA THR A 21 3.17 -11.22 -10.61
C THR A 21 4.47 -10.48 -10.26
N ALA A 22 5.63 -11.03 -10.64
CA ALA A 22 6.93 -10.38 -10.44
C ALA A 22 7.08 -9.11 -11.28
N GLU A 23 6.66 -9.14 -12.54
CA GLU A 23 6.67 -7.97 -13.41
C GLU A 23 5.73 -6.88 -12.90
N ALA A 24 4.51 -7.24 -12.47
CA ALA A 24 3.60 -6.29 -11.87
C ALA A 24 4.18 -5.65 -10.60
N ALA A 25 4.79 -6.45 -9.71
CA ALA A 25 5.46 -5.93 -8.51
C ALA A 25 6.60 -4.96 -8.87
N ARG A 26 7.42 -5.28 -9.87
CA ARG A 26 8.48 -4.40 -10.37
C ARG A 26 7.92 -3.08 -10.89
N ARG A 27 6.85 -3.11 -11.69
CA ARG A 27 6.19 -1.90 -12.19
C ARG A 27 5.68 -1.01 -11.06
N LEU A 28 5.02 -1.61 -10.07
CA LEU A 28 4.47 -0.89 -8.91
C LEU A 28 5.58 -0.28 -8.05
N ARG A 29 6.69 -0.99 -7.88
CA ARG A 29 7.89 -0.48 -7.20
C ARG A 29 8.43 0.77 -7.90
N VAL A 30 8.62 0.71 -9.22
CA VAL A 30 9.11 1.85 -10.01
C VAL A 30 8.17 3.04 -9.83
N LEU A 31 6.85 2.83 -9.99
CA LEU A 31 5.86 3.89 -9.79
C LEU A 31 5.93 4.53 -8.40
N ARG A 32 6.07 3.71 -7.33
CA ARG A 32 6.21 4.22 -5.95
C ARG A 32 7.48 5.05 -5.79
N GLU A 33 8.61 4.54 -6.28
CA GLU A 33 9.91 5.19 -6.14
C GLU A 33 9.97 6.50 -6.92
N GLU A 34 9.49 6.53 -8.17
CA GLU A 34 9.39 7.74 -8.98
C GLU A 34 8.46 8.78 -8.34
N SER A 35 7.29 8.36 -7.87
CA SER A 35 6.35 9.26 -7.20
C SER A 35 6.95 9.81 -5.90
N GLY A 36 7.66 8.97 -5.14
CA GLY A 36 8.35 9.40 -3.93
C GLY A 36 9.51 10.35 -4.19
N ALA A 37 10.31 10.11 -5.23
CA ALA A 37 11.39 10.99 -5.64
C ALA A 37 10.85 12.37 -6.09
N ALA A 38 9.76 12.38 -6.87
CA ALA A 38 9.11 13.62 -7.28
C ALA A 38 8.53 14.40 -6.10
N ALA A 39 7.80 13.73 -5.19
CA ALA A 39 7.18 14.36 -4.02
C ALA A 39 8.20 14.87 -2.99
N THR A 40 9.40 14.29 -2.95
CA THR A 40 10.46 14.72 -2.03
C THR A 40 11.49 15.64 -2.66
N ALA A 41 11.40 15.90 -3.97
CA ALA A 41 12.28 16.82 -4.67
C ALA A 41 12.10 18.25 -4.11
N GLY A 42 13.14 18.78 -3.47
CA GLY A 42 13.13 20.11 -2.88
C GLY A 42 12.61 20.19 -1.44
N LEU A 43 12.17 19.08 -0.85
CA LEU A 43 11.87 19.03 0.59
C LEU A 43 13.15 18.93 1.42
N ILE A 44 13.18 19.65 2.55
CA ILE A 44 14.26 19.56 3.54
C ILE A 44 13.84 18.56 4.61
N LYS A 45 14.75 17.64 4.96
CA LYS A 45 14.54 16.67 6.04
C LYS A 45 14.53 17.35 7.42
N PRO A 46 13.83 16.77 8.42
CA PRO A 46 13.10 15.50 8.35
C PRO A 46 11.74 15.63 7.65
N TYR A 47 11.33 14.57 6.94
CA TYR A 47 9.97 14.49 6.39
C TYR A 47 9.00 14.07 7.48
N ARG A 48 7.93 14.82 7.68
CA ARG A 48 6.83 14.50 8.60
C ARG A 48 5.96 13.42 7.97
N VAL A 49 5.83 12.28 8.63
CA VAL A 49 5.10 11.12 8.08
C VAL A 49 4.13 10.52 9.09
N ALA A 50 3.12 9.81 8.57
CA ALA A 50 2.34 8.86 9.36
C ALA A 50 2.90 7.45 9.19
N LEU A 51 3.02 6.70 10.28
CA LEU A 51 3.07 5.24 10.20
C LEU A 51 1.64 4.73 10.04
N TYR A 52 1.43 3.85 9.06
CA TYR A 52 0.13 3.23 8.82
C TYR A 52 0.29 1.71 8.72
N VAL A 53 -0.59 0.98 9.41
CA VAL A 53 -0.63 -0.48 9.40
C VAL A 53 -2.06 -0.99 9.27
N LEU A 54 -2.22 -2.12 8.59
CA LEU A 54 -3.46 -2.89 8.54
C LEU A 54 -3.23 -4.21 9.28
N VAL A 55 -4.16 -4.56 10.17
CA VAL A 55 -4.15 -5.85 10.86
C VAL A 55 -5.51 -6.51 10.79
N GLU A 56 -5.53 -7.84 10.93
CA GLU A 56 -6.77 -8.56 11.16
C GLU A 56 -7.39 -8.15 12.50
N PRO A 57 -8.72 -8.26 12.67
CA PRO A 57 -9.36 -8.04 13.95
C PRO A 57 -8.74 -8.90 15.06
N GLY A 58 -8.39 -8.27 16.19
CA GLY A 58 -7.79 -8.94 17.34
C GLY A 58 -6.29 -9.23 17.23
N ARG A 59 -5.62 -8.86 16.13
CA ARG A 59 -4.15 -8.93 16.02
C ARG A 59 -3.48 -7.66 16.55
N ASP A 60 -2.33 -7.84 17.17
CA ASP A 60 -1.50 -6.75 17.65
C ASP A 60 -0.75 -6.07 16.48
N PRO A 61 -0.88 -4.73 16.30
CA PRO A 61 -0.14 -4.00 15.26
C PRO A 61 1.33 -3.70 15.60
N ALA A 62 1.81 -4.00 16.81
CA ALA A 62 3.14 -3.62 17.30
C ALA A 62 4.29 -4.01 16.34
N ASP A 63 4.31 -5.26 15.87
CA ASP A 63 5.39 -5.75 14.98
C ASP A 63 5.42 -5.01 13.64
N ARG A 64 4.25 -4.73 13.06
CA ARG A 64 4.14 -3.98 11.80
C ARG A 64 4.56 -2.53 12.00
N PHE A 65 4.17 -1.92 13.12
CA PHE A 65 4.64 -0.57 13.46
C PHE A 65 6.14 -0.53 13.68
N ALA A 66 6.75 -1.55 14.29
CA ALA A 66 8.19 -1.62 14.47
C ALA A 66 8.93 -1.63 13.12
N LEU A 67 8.45 -2.43 12.15
CA LEU A 67 9.01 -2.45 10.79
C LEU A 67 8.88 -1.08 10.10
N ALA A 68 7.70 -0.47 10.15
CA ALA A 68 7.45 0.86 9.58
C ALA A 68 8.31 1.93 10.26
N GLN A 69 8.50 1.85 11.58
CA GLN A 69 9.34 2.76 12.36
C GLN A 69 10.81 2.65 11.95
N VAL A 70 11.34 1.44 11.79
CA VAL A 70 12.72 1.23 11.29
C VAL A 70 12.90 1.87 9.92
N ARG A 71 11.91 1.72 9.03
CA ARG A 71 11.94 2.37 7.71
C ARG A 71 11.94 3.91 7.83
N ALA A 72 11.06 4.47 8.66
CA ALA A 72 10.98 5.92 8.86
C ALA A 72 12.30 6.52 9.37
N VAL A 73 12.93 5.87 10.36
CA VAL A 73 14.23 6.30 10.90
C VAL A 73 15.31 6.27 9.82
N ARG A 74 15.42 5.16 9.06
CA ARG A 74 16.40 5.02 7.97
C ARG A 74 16.21 6.07 6.86
N SER A 75 14.97 6.50 6.64
CA SER A 75 14.67 7.53 5.64
C SER A 75 14.88 8.96 6.15
N GLY A 76 15.16 9.16 7.44
CA GLY A 76 15.26 10.48 8.05
C GLY A 76 13.90 11.18 8.17
N CYS A 77 12.85 10.41 8.46
CA CYS A 77 11.51 10.92 8.66
C CYS A 77 11.21 11.15 10.15
N GLU A 78 10.40 12.16 10.45
CA GLU A 78 9.77 12.40 11.74
C GLU A 78 8.37 11.77 11.72
N VAL A 79 8.07 10.91 12.70
CA VAL A 79 6.76 10.26 12.80
C VAL A 79 5.79 11.17 13.58
N VAL A 80 4.76 11.68 12.91
CA VAL A 80 3.72 12.54 13.49
C VAL A 80 2.52 11.73 13.97
N TYR A 81 2.14 10.70 13.21
CA TYR A 81 0.97 9.86 13.51
C TYR A 81 1.32 8.37 13.48
N ARG A 82 0.65 7.60 14.33
CA ARG A 82 0.56 6.13 14.25
C ARG A 82 -0.89 5.76 14.04
N LEU A 83 -1.19 5.19 12.88
CA LEU A 83 -2.53 4.95 12.38
C LEU A 83 -2.71 3.45 12.09
N CYS A 84 -3.80 2.88 12.55
CA CYS A 84 -4.09 1.45 12.41
C CYS A 84 -5.54 1.25 12.00
N ASP A 85 -5.76 0.36 11.04
CA ASP A 85 -7.09 -0.21 10.77
C ASP A 85 -7.07 -1.70 11.12
N SER A 86 -8.03 -2.14 11.93
CA SER A 86 -8.14 -3.52 12.43
C SER A 86 -9.30 -4.26 11.77
N THR A 87 -9.53 -4.01 10.48
CA THR A 87 -10.64 -4.57 9.71
C THR A 87 -10.25 -5.80 8.89
N GLY A 88 -8.97 -6.15 8.85
CA GLY A 88 -8.44 -7.13 7.90
C GLY A 88 -8.45 -6.60 6.47
N MET A 89 -8.28 -7.51 5.49
CA MET A 89 -8.19 -7.17 4.07
C MET A 89 -9.51 -6.64 3.51
N THR A 90 -9.72 -5.34 3.64
CA THR A 90 -10.88 -4.59 3.13
C THR A 90 -10.46 -3.66 1.99
N ASP A 91 -11.43 -3.04 1.32
CA ASP A 91 -11.13 -1.99 0.34
C ASP A 91 -10.42 -0.80 1.03
N PRO A 92 -9.28 -0.29 0.50
CA PRO A 92 -8.62 0.91 1.03
C PRO A 92 -9.55 2.12 1.22
N PHE A 93 -10.56 2.28 0.36
CA PHE A 93 -11.50 3.40 0.44
C PHE A 93 -12.38 3.37 1.68
N THR A 94 -12.61 2.21 2.29
CA THR A 94 -13.46 2.06 3.48
C THR A 94 -12.68 2.16 4.80
N ARG A 95 -11.37 2.41 4.74
CA ARG A 95 -10.48 2.33 5.90
C ARG A 95 -10.32 3.71 6.55
N PRO A 96 -10.88 3.93 7.75
CA PRO A 96 -10.95 5.26 8.35
C PRO A 96 -9.57 5.82 8.71
N SER A 97 -8.64 5.01 9.22
CA SER A 97 -7.31 5.49 9.58
C SER A 97 -6.48 5.82 8.33
N LEU A 98 -6.61 5.05 7.24
CA LEU A 98 -5.98 5.40 5.96
C LEU A 98 -6.56 6.70 5.38
N ALA A 99 -7.88 6.89 5.43
CA ALA A 99 -8.54 8.13 5.00
C ALA A 99 -8.07 9.37 5.79
N ARG A 100 -7.80 9.19 7.09
CA ARG A 100 -7.20 10.24 7.93
C ARG A 100 -5.78 10.58 7.48
N ALA A 101 -4.96 9.58 7.13
CA ALA A 101 -3.62 9.82 6.59
C ALA A 101 -3.67 10.67 5.31
N TYR A 102 -4.56 10.34 4.36
CA TYR A 102 -4.74 11.15 3.15
C TYR A 102 -5.19 12.58 3.43
N THR A 103 -6.06 12.75 4.41
CA THR A 103 -6.51 14.09 4.81
C THR A 103 -5.37 14.90 5.43
N ALA A 104 -4.50 14.27 6.22
CA ALA A 104 -3.33 14.92 6.78
C ALA A 104 -2.31 15.31 5.70
N VAL A 105 -2.10 14.46 4.68
CA VAL A 105 -1.28 14.79 3.49
C VAL A 105 -1.87 16.02 2.78
N ARG A 106 -3.17 15.98 2.45
CA ARG A 106 -3.86 17.08 1.78
C ARG A 106 -3.76 18.42 2.53
N ARG A 107 -3.68 18.37 3.85
CA ARG A 107 -3.56 19.57 4.72
C ARG A 107 -2.12 20.02 4.95
N GLY A 108 -1.12 19.29 4.45
CA GLY A 108 0.30 19.54 4.72
C GLY A 108 0.72 19.24 6.16
N GLU A 109 -0.10 18.51 6.93
CA GLU A 109 0.22 18.09 8.30
C GLU A 109 1.33 17.01 8.29
N ILE A 110 1.38 16.20 7.24
CA ILE A 110 2.43 15.23 6.92
C ILE A 110 2.72 15.29 5.41
N GLN A 111 3.91 14.88 4.98
CA GLN A 111 4.28 14.79 3.56
C GLN A 111 4.17 13.36 3.01
N GLY A 112 4.03 12.34 3.86
CA GLY A 112 3.96 10.97 3.37
C GLY A 112 3.51 9.95 4.39
N ILE A 113 3.33 8.74 3.89
CA ILE A 113 2.94 7.56 4.65
C ILE A 113 4.10 6.56 4.65
N VAL A 114 4.34 5.91 5.78
CA VAL A 114 5.24 4.77 5.89
C VAL A 114 4.45 3.55 6.35
N ALA A 115 4.52 2.47 5.58
CA ALA A 115 3.85 1.21 5.88
C ALA A 115 4.87 0.06 5.98
N ALA A 116 4.49 -1.05 6.61
CA ALA A 116 5.38 -2.19 6.74
C ALA A 116 5.54 -2.90 5.39
N SER A 117 4.44 -3.19 4.70
CA SER A 117 4.47 -3.77 3.35
C SER A 117 3.30 -3.28 2.51
N ARG A 118 3.34 -3.58 1.21
CA ARG A 118 2.25 -3.20 0.29
C ARG A 118 0.88 -3.71 0.75
N THR A 119 0.82 -4.81 1.50
CA THR A 119 -0.43 -5.43 1.95
C THR A 119 -1.14 -4.59 2.99
N ASP A 120 -0.43 -3.70 3.69
CA ASP A 120 -1.07 -2.68 4.54
C ASP A 120 -1.95 -1.76 3.69
N ILE A 121 -1.50 -1.41 2.49
CA ILE A 121 -2.25 -0.57 1.56
C ILE A 121 -3.24 -1.43 0.78
N SER A 122 -2.76 -2.36 -0.06
CA SER A 122 -3.62 -3.31 -0.75
C SER A 122 -2.85 -4.52 -1.28
N THR A 123 -3.48 -5.70 -1.23
CA THR A 123 -3.01 -6.90 -1.94
C THR A 123 -3.31 -6.86 -3.43
N SER A 124 -4.32 -6.08 -3.86
CA SER A 124 -4.67 -5.91 -5.28
C SER A 124 -3.71 -4.96 -5.97
N ASN A 125 -3.11 -5.39 -7.10
CA ASN A 125 -2.23 -4.54 -7.91
C ASN A 125 -2.95 -3.27 -8.38
N CYS A 126 -4.20 -3.39 -8.82
CA CYS A 126 -4.98 -2.28 -9.34
C CYS A 126 -5.31 -1.26 -8.23
N HIS A 127 -5.76 -1.73 -7.06
CA HIS A 127 -6.07 -0.81 -5.95
C HIS A 127 -4.79 -0.17 -5.41
N TYR A 128 -3.71 -0.95 -5.26
CA TYR A 128 -2.42 -0.39 -4.83
C TYR A 128 -1.93 0.71 -5.77
N GLU A 129 -2.02 0.50 -7.08
CA GLU A 129 -1.66 1.51 -8.08
C GLU A 129 -2.53 2.77 -7.98
N GLN A 130 -3.84 2.61 -7.78
CA GLN A 130 -4.76 3.74 -7.57
C GLN A 130 -4.35 4.56 -6.34
N GLU A 131 -4.00 3.89 -5.24
CA GLU A 131 -3.55 4.57 -4.02
C GLU A 131 -2.20 5.29 -4.21
N LEU A 132 -1.26 4.72 -4.97
CA LEU A 132 -0.01 5.40 -5.33
C LEU A 132 -0.27 6.66 -6.17
N ARG A 133 -1.14 6.56 -7.17
CA ARG A 133 -1.52 7.71 -8.00
C ARG A 133 -2.24 8.77 -7.17
N ARG A 134 -3.09 8.36 -6.23
CA ARG A 134 -3.77 9.26 -5.30
C ARG A 134 -2.78 10.03 -4.43
N LEU A 135 -1.78 9.36 -3.85
CA LEU A 135 -0.72 10.06 -3.10
C LEU A 135 0.02 11.07 -3.96
N ARG A 136 0.37 10.67 -5.18
CA ARG A 136 1.04 11.56 -6.14
C ARG A 136 0.21 12.81 -6.45
N THR A 137 -1.11 12.69 -6.60
CA THR A 137 -1.98 13.87 -6.82
C THR A 137 -2.08 14.81 -5.61
N LEU A 138 -1.65 14.36 -4.43
CA LEU A 138 -1.60 15.14 -3.20
C LEU A 138 -0.17 15.61 -2.89
N ASP A 139 0.76 15.50 -3.83
CA ASP A 139 2.20 15.73 -3.63
C ASP A 139 2.78 14.92 -2.45
N GLY A 140 2.16 13.78 -2.15
CA GLY A 140 2.55 12.88 -1.07
C GLY A 140 3.33 11.67 -1.57
N PHE A 141 4.02 10.99 -0.65
CA PHE A 141 4.77 9.77 -0.95
C PHE A 141 4.41 8.59 -0.04
N LEU A 142 4.76 7.38 -0.51
CA LEU A 142 4.69 6.14 0.27
C LEU A 142 6.09 5.52 0.37
N PHE A 143 6.50 5.21 1.59
CA PHE A 143 7.63 4.29 1.84
C PHE A 143 7.16 2.98 2.42
N LEU A 144 7.77 1.89 1.96
CA LEU A 144 7.58 0.56 2.50
C LEU A 144 8.83 0.09 3.25
N ALA A 145 8.64 -0.63 4.35
CA ALA A 145 9.74 -1.33 5.02
C ALA A 145 10.14 -2.59 4.25
N LEU A 146 9.17 -3.28 3.66
CA LEU A 146 9.31 -4.46 2.82
C LEU A 146 8.90 -4.10 1.38
N ASP A 147 9.76 -4.43 0.42
CA ASP A 147 9.49 -4.23 -1.01
C ASP A 147 8.21 -4.96 -1.45
N GLU A 148 7.65 -4.57 -2.60
CA GLU A 148 6.38 -5.05 -3.15
C GLU A 148 6.30 -6.56 -3.40
N THR A 149 7.43 -7.26 -3.34
CA THR A 149 7.55 -8.72 -3.47
C THR A 149 7.55 -9.45 -2.13
N ARG A 150 7.59 -8.73 -1.00
CA ARG A 150 7.70 -9.29 0.35
C ARG A 150 6.52 -8.79 1.20
N ALA A 151 5.68 -9.73 1.66
CA ALA A 151 4.51 -9.46 2.48
C ALA A 151 4.87 -9.39 3.97
#